data_AF-A0A402AAY7-F1
#
_entry.id   AF-A0A402AAY7-F1
#
_cell.length_a   1.000
_cell.length_b   1.000
_cell.length_c   1.000
_cell.angle_alpha   90.00
_cell.angle_beta   90.00
_cell.angle_gamma   90.00
#
_symmetry.space_group_name_H-M   'P 1'
#
loop_
_entity.id
_entity.type
_entity.pdbx_description
1 polymer ?
#
loop_
_entity_poly.entity_id
_entity_poly.type
_entity_poly.pdbx_seq_one_letter_code
_entity_poly.pdbx_strand_id
1 'polypeptide(L)'
;MYAYAPEEKGGVENGVGYMRKRMFVPVPRVKSYEELNEVLRKRCDRENGRKVRGEKKTIGEMWEEERGHLRGVPEGDYECAEIREARVTPYSQVIFETNRYSLPVKRGREQVTVKASAFHVEIVEGVKVLARHERSYEREEDVLDPLHYVGLIKQKPGSFEHALPLKKWKKQWPECYFELLKRLREKWPEGRGVKEFMGIVALHQRYTAQVIELAIKQALAYGCVHVDGVEYCVSELLGGRKEWRQEEKGEARSLGLIWRGMRRS
;
A
#
# COMPACT_ATOMS: atom_id res chain seq x y z
N MET A 1 32.26 -36.41 -21.54
CA MET A 1 31.98 -35.77 -22.84
C MET A 1 30.50 -35.45 -22.86
N TYR A 2 30.10 -34.25 -22.43
CA TYR A 2 28.71 -33.78 -22.52
C TYR A 2 28.73 -32.49 -23.34
N ALA A 3 28.07 -32.54 -24.50
CA ALA A 3 27.97 -31.44 -25.44
C ALA A 3 27.12 -30.33 -24.84
N TYR A 4 27.72 -29.15 -24.68
CA TYR A 4 27.00 -27.90 -24.50
C TYR A 4 26.45 -27.50 -25.88
N ALA A 5 25.16 -27.76 -26.12
CA ALA A 5 24.49 -27.41 -27.37
C ALA A 5 24.25 -25.88 -27.41
N PRO A 6 24.86 -25.13 -28.34
CA PRO A 6 24.70 -23.68 -28.46
C PRO A 6 23.36 -23.23 -29.08
N GLU A 7 22.44 -24.17 -29.34
CA GLU A 7 21.23 -23.96 -30.15
C GLU A 7 20.05 -23.36 -29.37
N GLU A 8 20.06 -23.40 -28.04
CA GLU A 8 18.94 -22.89 -27.23
C GLU A 8 18.83 -21.35 -27.25
N LYS A 9 19.95 -20.63 -27.43
CA LYS A 9 19.95 -19.17 -27.30
C LYS A 9 19.28 -18.45 -28.48
N GLY A 10 19.36 -19.02 -29.68
CA GLY A 10 18.75 -18.45 -30.90
C GLY A 10 17.22 -18.56 -30.96
N GLY A 11 16.64 -19.56 -30.27
CA GLY A 11 15.18 -19.74 -30.17
C GLY A 11 14.52 -18.79 -29.16
N VAL A 12 15.21 -18.48 -28.06
CA VAL A 12 14.68 -17.67 -26.96
C VAL A 12 14.51 -16.20 -27.35
N GLU A 13 15.44 -15.62 -28.13
CA GLU A 13 15.31 -14.24 -28.62
C GLU A 13 14.12 -14.08 -29.59
N ASN A 14 13.89 -15.08 -30.45
CA ASN A 14 12.76 -15.09 -31.38
C ASN A 14 11.42 -15.31 -30.64
N GLY A 15 11.43 -16.09 -29.56
CA GLY A 15 10.27 -16.34 -28.69
C GLY A 15 9.76 -15.09 -27.96
N VAL A 16 10.67 -14.28 -27.41
CA VAL A 16 10.29 -13.01 -26.75
C VAL A 16 9.69 -12.03 -27.76
N GLY A 17 10.30 -11.90 -28.94
CA GLY A 17 9.77 -11.07 -30.03
C GLY A 17 8.39 -11.55 -30.51
N TYR A 18 8.21 -12.86 -30.66
CA TYR A 18 6.94 -13.49 -31.00
C TYR A 18 5.85 -13.19 -29.97
N MET A 19 6.15 -13.40 -28.68
CA MET A 19 5.20 -13.11 -27.59
C MET A 19 4.88 -11.64 -27.46
N ARG A 20 5.85 -10.75 -27.59
CA ARG A 20 5.57 -9.31 -27.58
C ARG A 20 4.61 -8.92 -28.69
N LYS A 21 4.83 -9.39 -29.92
CA LYS A 21 3.93 -9.12 -31.05
C LYS A 21 2.54 -9.70 -30.80
N ARG A 22 2.45 -10.93 -30.31
CA ARG A 22 1.17 -11.63 -30.18
C ARG A 22 0.33 -11.19 -28.98
N MET A 23 1.00 -10.84 -27.88
CA MET A 23 0.36 -10.47 -26.62
C MET A 23 0.16 -8.96 -26.48
N PHE A 24 0.94 -8.13 -27.17
CA PHE A 24 0.88 -6.67 -27.03
C PHE A 24 0.66 -5.92 -28.35
N VAL A 25 0.33 -6.58 -29.47
CA VAL A 25 -0.05 -5.90 -30.72
C VAL A 25 -1.49 -6.26 -31.14
N PRO A 26 -2.35 -5.26 -31.44
CA PRO A 26 -2.14 -3.84 -31.16
C PRO A 26 -1.95 -3.59 -29.65
N VAL A 27 -1.23 -2.51 -29.33
CA VAL A 27 -0.94 -2.12 -27.94
C VAL A 27 -2.25 -1.99 -27.17
N PRO A 28 -2.48 -2.79 -26.11
CA PRO A 28 -3.70 -2.70 -25.32
C PRO A 28 -3.87 -1.29 -24.75
N ARG A 29 -5.04 -0.69 -24.97
CA ARG A 29 -5.44 0.55 -24.29
C ARG A 29 -6.33 0.17 -23.12
N VAL A 30 -5.75 0.19 -21.93
CA VAL A 30 -6.38 -0.25 -20.67
C VAL A 30 -6.15 0.82 -19.60
N LYS A 31 -7.00 0.84 -18.59
CA LYS A 31 -7.02 1.88 -17.53
C LYS A 31 -6.24 1.46 -16.28
N SER A 32 -5.84 0.19 -16.18
CA SER A 32 -5.17 -0.35 -15.00
C SER A 32 -4.31 -1.58 -15.35
N TYR A 33 -3.40 -1.95 -14.44
CA TYR A 33 -2.61 -3.18 -14.55
C TYR A 33 -3.49 -4.42 -14.39
N GLU A 34 -4.56 -4.35 -13.59
CA GLU A 34 -5.54 -5.40 -13.41
C GLU A 34 -6.27 -5.69 -14.74
N GLU A 35 -6.73 -4.65 -15.42
CA GLU A 35 -7.36 -4.78 -16.74
C GLU A 35 -6.36 -5.30 -17.78
N LEU A 36 -5.10 -4.85 -17.73
CA LEU A 36 -4.04 -5.38 -18.58
C LEU A 36 -3.86 -6.89 -18.36
N ASN A 37 -3.79 -7.33 -17.09
CA ASN A 37 -3.63 -8.72 -16.73
C ASN A 37 -4.79 -9.57 -17.23
N GLU A 38 -6.04 -9.09 -17.12
CA GLU A 38 -7.21 -9.79 -17.68
C GLU A 38 -7.13 -9.93 -19.20
N VAL A 39 -6.75 -8.86 -19.90
CA VAL A 39 -6.57 -8.91 -21.36
C VAL A 39 -5.49 -9.92 -21.73
N LEU A 40 -4.34 -9.89 -21.05
CA LEU A 40 -3.24 -10.80 -21.31
C LEU A 40 -3.62 -12.25 -21.01
N ARG A 41 -4.35 -12.51 -19.92
CA ARG A 41 -4.85 -13.84 -19.57
C ARG A 41 -5.72 -14.42 -20.68
N LYS A 42 -6.69 -13.64 -21.17
CA LYS A 42 -7.54 -14.04 -22.31
C LYS A 42 -6.73 -14.32 -23.59
N ARG A 43 -5.63 -13.58 -23.82
CA ARG A 43 -4.73 -13.81 -24.97
C ARG A 43 -3.90 -15.09 -24.79
N CYS A 44 -3.46 -15.40 -23.57
CA CYS A 44 -2.80 -16.66 -23.23
C CYS A 44 -3.73 -17.85 -23.42
N ASP A 45 -4.96 -17.78 -22.93
CA ASP A 45 -5.95 -18.86 -23.10
C ASP A 45 -6.22 -19.15 -24.58
N ARG A 46 -6.30 -18.09 -25.40
CA ARG A 46 -6.42 -18.23 -26.86
C ARG A 46 -5.17 -18.83 -27.49
N GLU A 47 -3.98 -18.54 -26.97
CA GLU A 47 -2.75 -19.17 -27.47
C GLU A 47 -2.67 -20.64 -27.10
N ASN A 48 -3.13 -21.02 -25.91
CA ASN A 48 -3.23 -22.43 -25.51
C ASN A 48 -4.14 -23.22 -26.47
N GLY A 49 -5.19 -22.61 -27.02
CA GLY A 49 -6.03 -23.25 -28.04
C GLY A 49 -5.40 -23.41 -29.43
N ARG A 50 -4.20 -22.86 -29.70
CA ARG A 50 -3.56 -22.94 -31.02
C ARG A 50 -2.87 -24.29 -31.20
N LYS A 51 -2.90 -24.83 -32.43
CA LYS A 51 -2.03 -25.94 -32.87
C LYS A 51 -0.75 -25.40 -33.54
N VAL A 52 0.39 -25.93 -33.15
CA VAL A 52 1.68 -25.61 -33.79
C VAL A 52 1.76 -26.36 -35.12
N ARG A 53 2.43 -25.77 -36.13
CA ARG A 53 2.59 -26.42 -37.43
C ARG A 53 3.34 -27.75 -37.25
N GLY A 54 2.75 -28.84 -37.72
CA GLY A 54 3.30 -30.19 -37.57
C GLY A 54 2.70 -30.96 -36.40
N GLU A 55 2.02 -30.29 -35.47
CA GLU A 55 1.43 -30.91 -34.29
C GLU A 55 -0.05 -31.23 -34.47
N LYS A 56 -0.48 -32.37 -33.89
CA LYS A 56 -1.89 -32.80 -33.90
C LYS A 56 -2.69 -32.20 -32.74
N LYS A 57 -2.00 -31.91 -31.63
CA LYS A 57 -2.56 -31.37 -30.37
C LYS A 57 -2.38 -29.85 -30.31
N THR A 58 -3.21 -29.20 -29.50
CA THR A 58 -3.07 -27.79 -29.16
C THR A 58 -1.94 -27.59 -28.15
N ILE A 59 -1.43 -26.37 -28.03
CA ILE A 59 -0.42 -26.01 -27.03
C ILE A 59 -0.90 -26.36 -25.61
N GLY A 60 -2.17 -26.11 -25.31
CA GLY A 60 -2.77 -26.43 -24.01
C GLY A 60 -2.87 -27.93 -23.74
N GLU A 61 -3.20 -28.73 -24.74
CA GLU A 61 -3.23 -30.21 -24.61
C GLU A 61 -1.83 -30.77 -24.35
N MET A 62 -0.83 -30.29 -25.09
CA MET A 62 0.58 -30.68 -24.86
C MET A 62 1.07 -30.22 -23.49
N TRP A 63 0.68 -29.02 -23.06
CA TRP A 63 1.00 -28.51 -21.72
C TRP A 63 0.45 -29.39 -20.60
N GLU A 64 -0.81 -29.83 -20.68
CA GLU A 64 -1.39 -30.70 -19.63
C GLU A 64 -0.70 -32.07 -19.57
N GLU A 65 -0.20 -32.59 -20.70
CA GLU A 65 0.63 -33.81 -20.73
C GLU A 65 1.97 -33.60 -20.02
N GLU A 66 2.63 -32.47 -20.26
CA GLU A 66 3.92 -32.15 -19.65
C GLU A 66 3.82 -31.73 -18.18
N ARG A 67 2.67 -31.17 -17.76
CA ARG A 67 2.48 -30.59 -16.43
C ARG A 67 2.78 -31.55 -15.29
N GLY A 68 2.47 -32.84 -15.47
CA GLY A 68 2.76 -33.89 -14.48
C GLY A 68 4.26 -34.19 -14.29
N HIS A 69 5.11 -33.74 -15.21
CA HIS A 69 6.56 -33.90 -15.14
C HIS A 69 7.28 -32.71 -14.48
N LEU A 70 6.56 -31.61 -14.21
CA LEU A 70 7.12 -30.43 -13.57
C LEU A 70 7.28 -30.64 -12.06
N ARG A 71 8.27 -29.96 -11.49
CA ARG A 71 8.39 -29.87 -10.03
C ARG A 71 7.21 -29.09 -9.45
N GLY A 72 6.79 -29.48 -8.25
CA GLY A 72 5.82 -28.70 -7.49
C GLY A 72 6.30 -27.26 -7.28
N VAL A 73 5.35 -26.33 -7.21
CA VAL A 73 5.63 -24.94 -6.88
C VAL A 73 6.21 -24.90 -5.46
N PRO A 74 7.31 -24.17 -5.21
CA PRO A 74 7.82 -23.97 -3.85
C PRO A 74 6.73 -23.42 -2.92
N GLU A 75 6.71 -23.84 -1.65
CA GLU A 75 5.71 -23.38 -0.67
C GLU A 75 5.83 -21.88 -0.32
N GLY A 76 6.98 -21.27 -0.60
CA GLY A 76 7.20 -19.84 -0.39
C GLY A 76 6.92 -19.02 -1.64
N ASP A 77 6.24 -17.89 -1.47
CA ASP A 77 6.13 -16.88 -2.51
C ASP A 77 7.51 -16.41 -2.95
N TYR A 78 7.70 -16.25 -4.26
CA TYR A 78 8.91 -15.64 -4.80
C TYR A 78 8.87 -14.13 -4.54
N GLU A 79 9.79 -13.65 -3.72
CA GLU A 79 9.91 -12.23 -3.40
C GLU A 79 10.47 -11.45 -4.60
N CYS A 80 9.57 -11.00 -5.48
CA CYS A 80 9.86 -10.04 -6.56
C CYS A 80 10.09 -8.63 -5.99
N ALA A 81 11.10 -8.46 -5.14
CA ALA A 81 11.46 -7.18 -4.58
C ALA A 81 12.97 -6.92 -4.70
N GLU A 82 13.31 -5.69 -5.02
CA GLU A 82 14.66 -5.19 -4.84
C GLU A 82 14.90 -4.91 -3.35
N ILE A 83 15.95 -5.50 -2.78
CA ILE A 83 16.28 -5.38 -1.37
C ILE A 83 17.52 -4.50 -1.23
N ARG A 84 17.42 -3.41 -0.46
CA ARG A 84 18.53 -2.49 -0.17
C ARG A 84 18.55 -2.08 1.28
N GLU A 85 19.73 -1.92 1.85
CA GLU A 85 19.89 -1.21 3.13
C GLU A 85 19.78 0.30 2.91
N ALA A 86 19.11 0.99 3.83
CA ALA A 86 18.92 2.43 3.76
C ALA A 86 19.12 3.08 5.13
N ARG A 87 19.79 4.22 5.14
CA ARG A 87 19.94 5.06 6.33
C ARG A 87 18.65 5.86 6.56
N VAL A 88 18.18 5.87 7.80
CA VAL A 88 17.04 6.70 8.21
C VAL A 88 17.52 8.15 8.36
N THR A 89 16.84 9.07 7.68
CA THR A 89 17.12 10.50 7.78
C THR A 89 16.61 11.06 9.11
N PRO A 90 17.12 12.23 9.56
CA PRO A 90 16.61 12.90 10.76
C PRO A 90 15.10 13.23 10.71
N TYR A 91 14.50 13.22 9.52
CA TYR A 91 13.07 13.48 9.30
C TYR A 91 12.21 12.20 9.32
N SER A 92 12.77 11.08 9.79
CA SER A 92 12.10 9.78 9.83
C SER A 92 11.65 9.32 8.45
N GLN A 93 12.58 9.35 7.50
CA GLN A 93 12.40 8.94 6.11
C GLN A 93 13.54 8.02 5.67
N VAL A 94 13.32 7.26 4.61
CA VAL A 94 14.37 6.60 3.82
C VAL A 94 14.29 7.06 2.38
N ILE A 95 15.42 7.04 1.69
CA ILE A 95 15.48 7.33 0.26
C ILE A 95 15.60 6.01 -0.48
N PHE A 96 14.69 5.78 -1.43
CA PHE A 96 14.78 4.69 -2.39
C PHE A 96 14.73 5.29 -3.79
N GLU A 97 15.71 4.95 -4.62
CA GLU A 97 16.02 5.64 -5.89
C GLU A 97 16.24 7.15 -5.64
N THR A 98 15.22 7.97 -5.93
CA THR A 98 15.25 9.42 -5.65
C THR A 98 14.13 9.88 -4.72
N ASN A 99 13.21 8.97 -4.36
CA ASN A 99 11.99 9.29 -3.63
C ASN A 99 12.17 9.03 -2.14
N ARG A 100 11.49 9.83 -1.32
CA ARG A 100 11.56 9.79 0.15
C ARG A 100 10.30 9.16 0.71
N TYR A 101 10.49 8.10 1.49
CA TYR A 101 9.41 7.34 2.10
C TYR A 101 9.48 7.48 3.62
N SER A 102 8.40 7.96 4.23
CA SER A 102 8.35 8.13 5.70
C SER A 102 8.26 6.80 6.46
N LEU A 103 8.64 6.79 7.73
CA LEU A 103 8.44 5.65 8.65
C LEU A 103 8.14 6.16 10.07
N PRO A 104 7.50 5.34 10.94
CA PRO A 104 7.19 5.75 12.31
C PRO A 104 8.43 6.19 13.08
N VAL A 105 8.35 7.37 13.71
CA VAL A 105 9.46 7.97 14.46
C VAL A 105 9.87 7.07 15.63
N LYS A 106 11.15 6.68 15.67
CA LYS A 106 11.77 5.96 16.79
C LYS A 106 13.17 6.51 17.03
N ARG A 107 13.50 6.83 18.29
CA ARG A 107 14.85 7.30 18.66
C ARG A 107 15.86 6.17 18.45
N GLY A 108 17.05 6.52 17.96
CA GLY A 108 18.17 5.58 17.78
C GLY A 108 18.04 4.64 16.58
N ARG A 109 17.03 4.81 15.72
CA ARG A 109 16.96 4.05 14.46
C ARG A 109 17.82 4.72 13.41
N GLU A 110 18.91 4.06 13.03
CA GLU A 110 19.85 4.59 12.04
C GLU A 110 19.76 3.88 10.69
N GLN A 111 19.48 2.58 10.67
CA GLN A 111 19.41 1.77 9.46
C GLN A 111 18.18 0.88 9.45
N VAL A 112 17.67 0.63 8.25
CA VAL A 112 16.54 -0.25 7.94
C VAL A 112 16.77 -0.90 6.58
N THR A 113 16.01 -1.94 6.28
CA THR A 113 16.00 -2.55 4.95
C THR A 113 14.77 -2.07 4.19
N VAL A 114 14.97 -1.69 2.93
CA VAL A 114 13.92 -1.36 1.98
C VAL A 114 13.72 -2.55 1.05
N LYS A 115 12.48 -3.02 0.93
CA LYS A 115 12.03 -4.03 -0.02
C LYS A 115 11.11 -3.35 -1.03
N ALA A 116 11.59 -3.13 -2.25
CA ALA A 116 10.87 -2.43 -3.29
C ALA A 116 10.37 -3.40 -4.37
N SER A 117 9.07 -3.67 -4.35
CA SER A 117 8.35 -4.39 -5.41
C SER A 117 7.93 -3.43 -6.54
N ALA A 118 7.23 -3.92 -7.55
CA ALA A 118 6.69 -3.07 -8.63
C ALA A 118 5.68 -2.03 -8.14
N PHE A 119 4.86 -2.38 -7.13
CA PHE A 119 3.75 -1.52 -6.68
C PHE A 119 3.98 -0.90 -5.31
N HIS A 120 4.87 -1.49 -4.50
CA HIS A 120 5.03 -1.11 -3.10
C HIS A 120 6.48 -1.04 -2.67
N VAL A 121 6.76 -0.11 -1.76
CA VAL A 121 8.01 -0.01 -1.01
C VAL A 121 7.70 -0.34 0.45
N GLU A 122 8.28 -1.44 0.95
CA GLU A 122 8.19 -1.84 2.35
C GLU A 122 9.49 -1.50 3.07
N ILE A 123 9.37 -0.88 4.25
CA ILE A 123 10.50 -0.53 5.11
C ILE A 123 10.46 -1.49 6.29
N VAL A 124 11.52 -2.27 6.48
CA VAL A 124 11.57 -3.37 7.46
C VAL A 124 12.77 -3.23 8.41
N GLU A 125 12.57 -3.65 9.65
CA GLU A 125 13.60 -3.77 10.69
C GLU A 125 13.63 -5.24 11.14
N GLY A 126 14.58 -6.01 10.60
CA GLY A 126 14.56 -7.47 10.69
C GLY A 126 13.34 -8.06 9.96
N VAL A 127 12.50 -8.80 10.69
CA VAL A 127 11.25 -9.38 10.17
C VAL A 127 10.04 -8.45 10.30
N LYS A 128 10.20 -7.30 10.96
CA LYS A 128 9.09 -6.38 11.27
C LYS A 128 8.94 -5.34 10.16
N VAL A 129 7.79 -5.32 9.50
CA VAL A 129 7.40 -4.22 8.62
C VAL A 129 7.09 -2.98 9.47
N LEU A 130 7.83 -1.90 9.23
CA LEU A 130 7.66 -0.62 9.89
C LEU A 130 6.69 0.30 9.14
N ALA A 131 6.74 0.26 7.81
CA ALA A 131 5.89 1.05 6.93
C ALA A 131 5.79 0.39 5.56
N ARG A 132 4.68 0.64 4.86
CA ARG A 132 4.46 0.21 3.48
C ARG A 132 3.84 1.35 2.70
N HIS A 133 4.42 1.68 1.55
CA HIS A 133 3.99 2.78 0.67
C HIS A 133 3.71 2.29 -0.74
N GLU A 134 2.93 3.04 -1.52
CA GLU A 134 2.99 2.91 -2.98
C GLU A 134 4.38 3.26 -3.46
N ARG A 135 4.89 2.48 -4.41
CA ARG A 135 6.11 2.88 -5.10
C ARG A 135 5.78 4.06 -6.02
N SER A 136 6.51 5.16 -5.85
CA SER A 136 6.56 6.22 -6.84
C SER A 136 7.71 5.97 -7.81
N TYR A 137 7.42 6.10 -9.10
CA TYR A 137 8.38 6.09 -10.20
C TYR A 137 8.72 7.52 -10.69
N GLU A 138 8.14 8.54 -10.05
CA GLU A 138 8.50 9.93 -10.26
C GLU A 138 9.87 10.24 -9.61
N ARG A 139 10.29 11.50 -9.65
CA ARG A 139 11.59 11.92 -9.11
C ARG A 139 11.43 12.88 -7.94
N GLU A 140 12.24 12.66 -6.91
CA GLU A 140 12.37 13.53 -5.73
C GLU A 140 11.04 13.75 -4.97
N GLU A 141 10.12 12.80 -5.06
CA GLU A 141 8.84 12.88 -4.37
C GLU A 141 8.94 12.52 -2.89
N ASP A 142 8.15 13.22 -2.09
CA ASP A 142 7.93 12.94 -0.66
C ASP A 142 6.64 12.13 -0.48
N VAL A 143 6.78 10.80 -0.33
CA VAL A 143 5.71 9.85 -0.01
C VAL A 143 5.61 9.70 1.51
N LEU A 144 4.79 10.56 2.12
CA LEU A 144 4.72 10.73 3.57
C LEU A 144 3.37 10.29 4.11
N ASP A 145 3.38 9.39 5.09
CA ASP A 145 2.23 9.05 5.90
C ASP A 145 2.20 9.97 7.13
N PRO A 146 1.16 10.81 7.29
CA PRO A 146 1.02 11.68 8.46
C PRO A 146 0.97 10.92 9.80
N LEU A 147 0.49 9.68 9.82
CA LEU A 147 0.36 8.86 11.02
C LEU A 147 1.71 8.52 11.65
N HIS A 148 2.78 8.46 10.84
CA HIS A 148 4.14 8.26 11.32
C HIS A 148 4.65 9.36 12.26
N TYR A 149 4.07 10.56 12.16
CA TYR A 149 4.50 11.76 12.88
C TYR A 149 3.62 12.10 14.07
N VAL A 150 2.51 11.38 14.28
CA VAL A 150 1.55 11.64 15.37
C VAL A 150 2.22 11.69 16.73
N GLY A 151 3.09 10.71 17.03
CA GLY A 151 3.81 10.67 18.30
C GLY A 151 4.73 11.87 18.52
N LEU A 152 5.44 12.32 17.48
CA LEU A 152 6.31 13.49 17.55
C LEU A 152 5.52 14.77 17.81
N ILE A 153 4.36 14.92 17.16
CA ILE A 153 3.52 16.11 17.29
C ILE A 153 2.83 16.14 18.65
N LYS A 154 2.42 14.99 19.20
CA LYS A 154 1.93 14.91 20.60
C LYS A 154 2.99 15.39 21.60
N GLN A 155 4.27 15.10 21.37
CA GLN A 155 5.37 15.58 22.22
C GLN A 155 5.64 17.08 22.02
N LYS A 156 5.55 17.58 20.78
CA LYS A 156 5.79 18.99 20.43
C LYS A 156 4.60 19.58 19.64
N PRO A 157 3.50 19.95 20.31
CA PRO A 157 2.28 20.41 19.63
C PRO A 157 2.48 21.64 18.75
N GLY A 158 3.42 22.53 19.09
CA GLY A 158 3.75 23.70 18.27
C GLY A 158 4.24 23.34 16.86
N SER A 159 4.72 22.11 16.63
CA SER A 159 5.12 21.66 15.29
C SER A 159 3.95 21.35 14.36
N PHE A 160 2.71 21.25 14.88
CA PHE A 160 1.53 20.81 14.13
C PHE A 160 1.27 21.65 12.87
N GLU A 161 1.45 22.97 12.93
CA GLU A 161 1.27 23.85 11.78
C GLU A 161 2.43 23.82 10.79
N HIS A 162 3.59 23.29 11.17
CA HIS A 162 4.78 23.24 10.32
C HIS A 162 5.03 21.84 9.74
N ALA A 163 4.38 20.81 10.28
CA ALA A 163 4.51 19.44 9.81
C ALA A 163 4.01 19.29 8.36
N LEU A 164 4.94 19.12 7.42
CA LEU A 164 4.66 18.95 5.99
C LEU A 164 3.65 17.82 5.69
N PRO A 165 3.75 16.62 6.31
CA PRO A 165 2.77 15.55 6.11
C PRO A 165 1.34 16.00 6.47
N LEU A 166 1.17 16.70 7.60
CA LEU A 166 -0.13 17.21 8.01
C LEU A 166 -0.62 18.33 7.09
N LYS A 167 0.25 19.23 6.63
CA LYS A 167 -0.16 20.27 5.67
C LYS A 167 -0.70 19.68 4.37
N LYS A 168 -0.02 18.67 3.82
CA LYS A 168 -0.48 17.97 2.62
C LYS A 168 -1.82 17.25 2.89
N TRP A 169 -1.93 16.59 4.04
CA TRP A 169 -3.12 15.83 4.41
C TRP A 169 -4.34 16.71 4.73
N LYS A 170 -4.15 17.84 5.42
CA LYS A 170 -5.19 18.84 5.73
C LYS A 170 -6.01 19.25 4.50
N LYS A 171 -5.39 19.32 3.32
CA LYS A 171 -6.08 19.68 2.06
C LYS A 171 -7.22 18.72 1.68
N GLN A 172 -7.22 17.50 2.22
CA GLN A 172 -8.20 16.47 1.91
C GLN A 172 -9.13 16.19 3.10
N TRP A 173 -9.00 16.92 4.21
CA TRP A 173 -9.80 16.66 5.40
C TRP A 173 -11.29 16.96 5.19
N PRO A 174 -12.19 16.09 5.70
CA PRO A 174 -13.60 16.45 5.85
C PRO A 174 -13.78 17.64 6.80
N GLU A 175 -14.82 18.44 6.58
CA GLU A 175 -15.12 19.65 7.38
C GLU A 175 -15.17 19.37 8.89
N CYS A 176 -15.67 18.19 9.29
CA CYS A 176 -15.78 17.80 10.69
C CYS A 176 -14.42 17.73 11.43
N TYR A 177 -13.30 17.49 10.73
CA TYR A 177 -11.97 17.53 11.33
C TYR A 177 -11.55 18.96 11.68
N PHE A 178 -11.89 19.94 10.84
CA PHE A 178 -11.61 21.35 11.09
C PHE A 178 -12.42 21.87 12.27
N GLU A 179 -13.72 21.56 12.30
CA GLU A 179 -14.61 21.93 13.41
C GLU A 179 -14.16 21.29 14.74
N LEU A 180 -13.80 20.00 14.70
CA LEU A 180 -13.24 19.29 15.87
C LEU A 180 -11.97 19.97 16.39
N LEU A 181 -11.01 20.26 15.49
CA LEU A 181 -9.76 20.92 15.85
C LEU A 181 -10.01 22.31 16.44
N LYS A 182 -10.95 23.07 15.87
CA LYS A 182 -11.35 24.40 16.37
C LYS A 182 -11.87 24.31 17.80
N ARG A 183 -12.85 23.44 18.06
CA ARG A 183 -13.42 23.25 19.42
C ARG A 183 -12.39 22.80 20.44
N LEU A 184 -11.48 21.89 20.04
CA LEU A 184 -10.41 21.43 20.91
C LEU A 184 -9.42 22.56 21.27
N ARG A 185 -9.13 23.47 20.33
CA ARG A 185 -8.28 24.64 20.58
C ARG A 185 -8.94 25.68 21.47
N GLU A 186 -10.22 25.96 21.24
CA GLU A 186 -11.01 26.88 22.08
C GLU A 186 -11.10 26.37 23.51
N LYS A 187 -11.32 25.06 23.69
CA LYS A 187 -11.35 24.42 25.01
C LYS A 187 -9.99 24.39 25.70
N TRP A 188 -8.90 24.19 24.92
CA TRP A 188 -7.54 24.01 25.46
C TRP A 188 -6.45 24.71 24.60
N PRO A 189 -6.21 26.01 24.83
CA PRO A 189 -5.32 26.84 24.00
C PRO A 189 -3.83 26.53 24.14
N GLU A 190 -3.37 25.95 25.26
CA GLU A 190 -1.94 25.67 25.55
C GLU A 190 -1.40 24.42 24.84
N GLY A 191 -1.88 24.12 23.63
CA GLY A 191 -1.45 22.96 22.85
C GLY A 191 -2.02 21.61 23.30
N ARG A 192 -2.71 21.53 24.45
CA ARG A 192 -3.46 20.33 24.85
C ARG A 192 -4.57 19.98 23.84
N GLY A 193 -5.26 20.96 23.25
CA GLY A 193 -6.23 20.72 22.19
C GLY A 193 -5.64 20.01 20.97
N VAL A 194 -4.40 20.37 20.58
CA VAL A 194 -3.67 19.69 19.51
C VAL A 194 -3.26 18.27 19.93
N LYS A 195 -2.82 18.04 21.17
CA LYS A 195 -2.50 16.69 21.66
C LYS A 195 -3.69 15.75 21.58
N GLU A 196 -4.87 16.23 21.98
CA GLU A 196 -6.14 15.51 21.93
C GLU A 196 -6.56 15.21 20.49
N PHE A 197 -6.48 16.21 19.61
CA PHE A 197 -6.74 16.03 18.19
C PHE A 197 -5.80 14.98 17.57
N MET A 198 -4.51 15.03 17.90
CA MET A 198 -3.56 14.01 17.47
C MET A 198 -3.83 12.64 18.11
N GLY A 199 -4.51 12.59 19.25
CA GLY A 199 -5.11 11.39 19.84
C GLY A 199 -6.12 10.76 18.90
N ILE A 200 -7.07 11.57 18.44
CA ILE A 200 -8.13 11.17 17.51
C ILE A 200 -7.55 10.78 16.14
N VAL A 201 -6.55 11.51 15.64
CA VAL A 201 -5.83 11.13 14.41
C VAL A 201 -5.14 9.77 14.54
N ALA A 202 -4.60 9.43 15.72
CA ALA A 202 -3.99 8.12 15.96
C ALA A 202 -4.98 6.95 15.83
N LEU A 203 -6.30 7.20 15.95
CA LEU A 203 -7.32 6.16 15.79
C LEU A 203 -7.33 5.57 14.38
N HIS A 204 -6.85 6.30 13.36
CA HIS A 204 -6.70 5.79 11.98
C HIS A 204 -5.73 4.61 11.87
N GLN A 205 -4.91 4.34 12.90
CA GLN A 205 -4.08 3.13 12.96
C GLN A 205 -4.88 1.86 13.25
N ARG A 206 -6.12 2.00 13.73
CA ARG A 206 -6.98 0.90 14.20
C ARG A 206 -8.33 0.83 13.49
N TYR A 207 -8.82 1.97 13.01
CA TYR A 207 -10.14 2.09 12.42
C TYR A 207 -10.09 2.79 11.06
N THR A 208 -11.09 2.52 10.24
CA THR A 208 -11.20 3.12 8.91
C THR A 208 -11.55 4.61 8.99
N ALA A 209 -11.20 5.33 7.92
CA ALA A 209 -11.49 6.74 7.77
C ALA A 209 -12.96 7.08 7.95
N GLN A 210 -13.81 6.25 7.34
CA GLN A 210 -15.25 6.42 7.30
C GLN A 210 -15.84 6.27 8.71
N VAL A 211 -15.37 5.28 9.47
CA VAL A 211 -15.80 5.08 10.87
C VAL A 211 -15.39 6.26 11.74
N ILE A 212 -14.15 6.75 11.59
CA ILE A 212 -13.67 7.88 12.39
C ILE A 212 -14.39 9.18 12.00
N GLU A 213 -14.65 9.42 10.71
CA GLU A 213 -15.40 10.60 10.27
C GLU A 213 -16.81 10.61 10.86
N LEU A 214 -17.52 9.48 10.82
CA LEU A 214 -18.83 9.34 11.44
C LEU A 214 -18.77 9.53 12.96
N ALA A 215 -17.78 8.93 13.61
CA ALA A 215 -17.58 9.07 15.06
C ALA A 215 -17.30 10.52 15.46
N ILE A 216 -16.51 11.26 14.68
CA ILE A 216 -16.25 12.68 14.90
C ILE A 216 -17.53 13.49 14.77
N LYS A 217 -18.34 13.26 13.72
CA LYS A 217 -19.63 13.95 13.54
C LYS A 217 -20.57 13.68 14.73
N GLN A 218 -20.63 12.44 15.20
CA GLN A 218 -21.44 12.06 16.34
C GLN A 218 -20.94 12.69 17.64
N ALA A 219 -19.63 12.66 17.90
CA ALA A 219 -19.02 13.30 19.06
C ALA A 219 -19.20 14.83 19.07
N LEU A 220 -19.17 15.47 17.90
CA LEU A 220 -19.48 16.89 17.74
C LEU A 220 -20.94 17.20 18.08
N ALA A 221 -21.87 16.31 17.72
CA ALA A 221 -23.29 16.47 18.05
C ALA A 221 -23.56 16.26 19.55
N TYR A 222 -22.87 15.32 20.18
CA TYR A 222 -22.97 15.04 21.62
C TYR A 222 -22.18 16.03 22.50
N GLY A 223 -21.28 16.82 21.91
CA GLY A 223 -20.37 17.70 22.64
C GLY A 223 -19.18 16.99 23.31
N CYS A 224 -19.00 15.68 23.10
CA CYS A 224 -17.91 14.88 23.65
C CYS A 224 -16.67 14.87 22.74
N VAL A 225 -16.13 16.05 22.42
CA VAL A 225 -15.06 16.24 21.41
C VAL A 225 -13.66 15.73 21.78
N HIS A 226 -13.49 15.13 22.95
CA HIS A 226 -12.19 14.61 23.42
C HIS A 226 -11.92 13.21 22.86
N VAL A 227 -10.69 12.72 22.97
CA VAL A 227 -10.31 11.42 22.38
C VAL A 227 -11.21 10.28 22.86
N ASP A 228 -11.49 10.19 24.16
CA ASP A 228 -12.33 9.11 24.73
C ASP A 228 -13.78 9.19 24.23
N GLY A 229 -14.30 10.40 24.00
CA GLY A 229 -15.64 10.61 23.45
C GLY A 229 -15.75 10.15 22.00
N VAL A 230 -14.72 10.42 21.18
CA VAL A 230 -14.67 9.88 19.81
C VAL A 230 -14.46 8.36 19.82
N GLU A 231 -13.62 7.81 20.69
CA GLU A 231 -13.46 6.37 20.85
C GLU A 231 -14.75 5.67 21.30
N TYR A 232 -15.55 6.32 22.16
CA TYR A 232 -16.88 5.85 22.53
C TYR A 232 -17.79 5.80 21.31
N CYS A 233 -17.87 6.87 20.50
CA CYS A 233 -18.67 6.88 19.28
C CYS A 233 -18.20 5.82 18.25
N VAL A 234 -16.89 5.59 18.12
CA VAL A 234 -16.37 4.48 17.31
C VAL A 234 -16.89 3.14 17.85
N SER A 235 -16.82 2.94 19.16
CA SER A 235 -17.27 1.70 19.81
C SER A 235 -18.78 1.49 19.65
N GLU A 236 -19.57 2.56 19.71
CA GLU A 236 -21.03 2.53 19.47
C GLU A 236 -21.35 2.17 18.01
N LEU A 237 -20.68 2.80 17.04
CA LEU A 237 -20.86 2.53 15.60
C LEU A 237 -20.50 1.09 15.22
N LEU A 238 -19.48 0.53 15.86
CA LEU A 238 -19.05 -0.86 15.64
C LEU A 238 -19.86 -1.86 16.48
N GLY A 239 -20.27 -1.48 17.69
CA GLY A 239 -21.08 -2.29 18.61
C GLY A 239 -22.55 -2.40 18.20
N GLY A 240 -23.07 -1.42 17.45
CA GLY A 240 -24.38 -1.48 16.80
C GLY A 240 -24.45 -2.42 15.59
N ARG A 241 -23.31 -2.96 15.13
CA ARG A 241 -23.22 -4.00 14.09
C ARG A 241 -22.56 -5.27 14.64
N LYS A 242 -23.31 -6.08 15.39
CA LYS A 242 -22.91 -7.44 15.80
C LYS A 242 -22.85 -8.39 14.59
N GLU A 243 -21.96 -8.20 13.61
CA GLU A 243 -21.77 -9.20 12.54
C GLU A 243 -20.56 -8.98 11.60
N TRP A 244 -19.35 -8.61 12.10
CA TRP A 244 -18.16 -8.53 11.21
C TRP A 244 -16.85 -8.99 11.86
N ARG A 245 -16.87 -9.98 12.76
CA ARG A 245 -15.68 -10.35 13.55
C ARG A 245 -14.82 -11.52 13.01
N GLN A 246 -15.15 -12.13 11.87
CA GLN A 246 -14.46 -13.36 11.44
C GLN A 246 -13.83 -13.35 10.02
N GLU A 247 -14.23 -12.52 9.06
CA GLU A 247 -13.68 -12.64 7.68
C GLU A 247 -12.45 -11.77 7.38
N GLU A 248 -12.21 -10.62 8.03
CA GLU A 248 -11.12 -9.70 7.61
C GLU A 248 -9.76 -9.92 8.31
N LYS A 249 -9.57 -10.98 9.11
CA LYS A 249 -8.26 -11.24 9.74
C LYS A 249 -7.17 -11.68 8.75
N GLY A 250 -7.54 -12.08 7.53
CA GLY A 250 -6.61 -12.36 6.42
C GLY A 250 -6.24 -11.12 5.59
N GLU A 251 -7.14 -10.13 5.49
CA GLU A 251 -6.94 -8.92 4.67
C GLU A 251 -6.39 -7.73 5.46
N ALA A 252 -6.47 -7.74 6.80
CA ALA A 252 -6.04 -6.64 7.68
C ALA A 252 -4.54 -6.32 7.68
N ARG A 253 -3.69 -7.08 6.96
CA ARG A 253 -2.29 -6.69 6.69
C ARG A 253 -2.13 -5.82 5.43
N SER A 254 -3.21 -5.66 4.67
CA SER A 254 -3.32 -4.84 3.47
C SER A 254 -4.06 -3.51 3.72
N LEU A 255 -4.73 -3.35 4.87
CA LEU A 255 -5.72 -2.28 5.10
C LEU A 255 -5.16 -0.92 5.56
N GLY A 256 -3.86 -0.65 5.34
CA GLY A 256 -3.36 0.75 5.26
C GLY A 256 -3.86 1.50 4.00
N LEU A 257 -4.67 0.83 3.18
CA LEU A 257 -5.15 1.27 1.86
C LEU A 257 -6.42 2.13 1.86
N ILE A 258 -7.12 2.28 2.99
CA ILE A 258 -8.49 2.81 2.98
C ILE A 258 -8.57 4.33 2.73
N TRP A 259 -7.43 5.06 2.73
CA TRP A 259 -7.37 6.47 2.25
C TRP A 259 -6.83 6.64 0.82
N ARG A 260 -6.57 5.57 0.05
CA ARG A 260 -6.29 5.66 -1.40
C ARG A 260 -7.56 5.90 -2.24
N GLY A 261 -8.75 5.77 -1.65
CA GLY A 261 -10.04 5.92 -2.33
C GLY A 261 -10.53 7.35 -2.58
N MET A 262 -9.85 8.38 -2.06
CA MET A 262 -10.28 9.79 -2.26
C MET A 262 -9.68 10.47 -3.51
N ARG A 263 -8.99 9.72 -4.39
CA ARG A 263 -8.51 10.18 -5.73
C ARG A 263 -9.52 9.99 -6.86
N ARG A 264 -10.82 10.22 -6.64
CA ARG A 264 -11.78 10.37 -7.75
C ARG A 264 -12.74 11.53 -7.48
N SER A 265 -12.30 12.71 -7.87
CA SER A 265 -13.04 13.68 -8.70
C SER A 265 -12.03 14.67 -9.27
#